data_AF-A0A9X3TS93-F1
#
_entry.id   AF-A0A9X3TS93-F1
#
_cell.length_a   1.000
_cell.length_b   1.000
_cell.length_c   1.000
_cell.angle_alpha   90.00
_cell.angle_beta   90.00
_cell.angle_gamma   90.00
#
_symmetry.space_group_name_H-M   'P 1'
#
loop_
_entity.id
_entity.type
_entity.pdbx_description
1 polymer ?
#
loop_
_entity_poly.entity_id
_entity_poly.type
_entity_poly.pdbx_seq_one_letter_code
_entity_poly.pdbx_strand_id
1 'polypeptide(L)'
;MKWKKAVACAVGLQLLLAIPAGAAVNAKITVNGHAAQWKHEAITVNQRTYAAAADVSGILQAAWQVEGDTGVLTLPSNRTLAFKLNTDEAAVDGKWTTIEHGARQYNGTVYLPLRWVIEQAGLSIRWNPSTKEVDIVKPKGDDDAFKVLENALLSAEEKAFVQKVKEQRGVHKLGSLYVIALGQAPNPGYGLKVTGTEWSLEQLKVYVKQTKPDPGRIYAQVITYPYLIARAKLPPNTTVQFYDADTKQPLFQQQKNSQPGR
;
A
#
# COMPACT_ATOMS: atom_id res chain seq x y z
N MET A 1 72.49 28.87 -51.37
CA MET A 1 71.46 28.94 -52.43
C MET A 1 70.48 27.79 -52.20
N LYS A 2 69.22 28.13 -51.83
CA LYS A 2 67.92 27.49 -52.17
C LYS A 2 67.72 25.97 -51.90
N TRP A 3 66.62 25.45 -51.35
CA TRP A 3 65.33 25.98 -50.88
C TRP A 3 64.63 24.91 -50.01
N LYS A 4 63.84 25.40 -49.06
CA LYS A 4 62.85 24.73 -48.22
C LYS A 4 61.93 23.74 -48.97
N LYS A 5 61.60 22.62 -48.32
CA LYS A 5 60.26 22.02 -48.41
C LYS A 5 59.76 21.75 -47.00
N ALA A 6 58.70 22.45 -46.64
CA ALA A 6 57.91 22.20 -45.46
C ALA A 6 57.05 20.95 -45.69
N VAL A 7 56.99 20.07 -44.70
CA VAL A 7 55.91 19.09 -44.56
C VAL A 7 55.34 19.30 -43.18
N ALA A 8 54.11 19.81 -43.16
CA ALA A 8 53.27 19.86 -41.98
C ALA A 8 52.73 18.46 -41.72
N CYS A 9 53.03 17.86 -40.56
CA CYS A 9 52.27 16.74 -40.04
C CYS A 9 51.43 17.25 -38.88
N ALA A 10 50.13 17.35 -39.16
CA ALA A 10 49.10 17.67 -38.20
C ALA A 10 48.93 16.55 -37.16
N VAL A 11 48.85 16.99 -35.90
CA VAL A 11 47.97 16.51 -34.82
C VAL A 11 47.49 15.05 -34.92
N GLY A 12 47.98 14.23 -33.98
CA GLY A 12 47.33 12.99 -33.56
C GLY A 12 47.24 12.95 -32.03
N LEU A 13 46.59 13.94 -31.42
CA LEU A 13 46.21 13.87 -30.00
C LEU A 13 45.07 12.85 -29.90
N GLN A 14 45.38 11.59 -29.60
CA GLN A 14 44.36 10.61 -29.22
C GLN A 14 43.72 11.08 -27.91
N LEU A 15 42.58 11.75 -28.03
CA LEU A 15 41.65 11.91 -26.91
C LEU A 15 41.14 10.50 -26.56
N LEU A 16 41.72 9.91 -25.52
CA LEU A 16 41.03 8.91 -24.72
C LEU A 16 39.83 9.62 -24.10
N LEU A 17 38.67 9.48 -24.72
CA LEU A 17 37.41 9.76 -24.04
C LEU A 17 37.30 8.73 -22.92
N ALA A 18 37.81 9.08 -21.74
CA ALA A 18 37.44 8.40 -20.52
C ALA A 18 35.93 8.58 -20.36
N ILE A 19 35.17 7.53 -20.66
CA ILE A 19 33.75 7.48 -20.32
C ILE A 19 33.71 7.68 -18.81
N PRO A 20 33.04 8.71 -18.28
CA PRO A 20 32.90 8.83 -16.84
C PRO A 20 32.12 7.60 -16.38
N ALA A 21 32.78 6.74 -15.60
CA ALA A 21 32.11 5.68 -14.87
C ALA A 21 31.12 6.37 -13.93
N GLY A 22 29.86 6.47 -14.36
CA GLY A 22 28.78 6.94 -13.51
C GLY A 22 28.72 6.01 -12.31
N ALA A 23 29.18 6.49 -11.16
CA ALA A 23 29.19 5.72 -9.94
C ALA A 23 27.76 5.22 -9.66
N ALA A 24 27.63 3.90 -9.47
CA ALA A 24 26.40 3.32 -8.97
C ALA A 24 26.10 3.96 -7.61
N VAL A 25 25.05 4.76 -7.53
CA VAL A 25 24.56 5.26 -6.25
C VAL A 25 23.72 4.13 -5.66
N ASN A 26 24.23 3.52 -4.59
CA ASN A 26 23.49 2.55 -3.80
C ASN A 26 22.39 3.30 -3.06
N ALA A 27 21.14 3.13 -3.51
CA ALA A 27 19.99 3.73 -2.88
C ALA A 27 19.66 2.94 -1.60
N LYS A 28 19.62 3.62 -0.45
CA LYS A 28 19.13 3.00 0.78
C LYS A 28 17.61 2.88 0.70
N ILE A 29 17.07 1.68 0.89
CA ILE A 29 15.63 1.45 0.80
C ILE A 29 15.03 1.40 2.20
N THR A 30 13.95 2.14 2.41
CA THR A 30 13.14 2.10 3.63
C THR A 30 11.70 1.70 3.32
N VAL A 31 11.05 1.06 4.29
CA VAL A 31 9.62 0.76 4.26
C VAL A 31 8.98 1.45 5.46
N ASN A 32 8.10 2.42 5.19
CA ASN A 32 7.49 3.26 6.22
C ASN A 32 8.54 3.87 7.17
N GLY A 33 9.66 4.35 6.62
CA GLY A 33 10.76 4.95 7.40
C GLY A 33 11.70 3.98 8.12
N HIS A 34 11.45 2.66 8.09
CA HIS A 34 12.37 1.65 8.63
C HIS A 34 13.25 1.07 7.53
N ALA A 35 14.54 0.83 7.80
CA ALA A 35 15.44 0.24 6.80
C ALA A 35 14.96 -1.15 6.36
N ALA A 36 14.89 -1.36 5.04
CA ALA A 36 14.52 -2.65 4.47
C ALA A 36 15.63 -3.68 4.73
N GLN A 37 15.25 -4.90 5.10
CA GLN A 37 16.16 -6.03 5.29
C GLN A 37 16.33 -6.77 3.95
N TRP A 38 17.06 -6.18 3.00
CA TRP A 38 17.32 -6.79 1.69
C TRP A 38 18.67 -7.47 1.65
N LYS A 39 18.79 -8.53 0.85
CA LYS A 39 20.02 -9.31 0.66
C LYS A 39 20.86 -8.77 -0.50
N HIS A 40 20.24 -8.16 -1.51
CA HIS A 40 20.95 -7.55 -2.64
C HIS A 40 20.87 -6.03 -2.60
N GLU A 41 21.93 -5.37 -3.05
CA GLU A 41 21.95 -3.92 -3.20
C GLU A 41 20.98 -3.46 -4.30
N ALA A 42 20.25 -2.38 -4.04
CA ALA A 42 19.48 -1.71 -5.08
C ALA A 42 20.44 -0.98 -6.04
N ILE A 43 20.28 -1.21 -7.33
CA ILE A 43 21.13 -0.60 -8.37
C ILE A 43 20.39 0.55 -9.05
N THR A 44 21.12 1.54 -9.52
CA THR A 44 20.56 2.64 -10.31
C THR A 44 21.03 2.52 -11.75
N VAL A 45 20.11 2.38 -12.70
CA VAL A 45 20.38 2.36 -14.15
C VAL A 45 19.56 3.47 -14.79
N ASN A 46 20.19 4.38 -15.53
CA ASN A 46 19.53 5.51 -16.20
C ASN A 46 18.61 6.33 -15.26
N GLN A 47 19.08 6.66 -14.06
CA GLN A 47 18.30 7.37 -13.02
C GLN A 47 17.04 6.62 -12.53
N ARG A 48 16.98 5.30 -12.71
CA ARG A 48 15.92 4.44 -12.18
C ARG A 48 16.49 3.46 -11.18
N THR A 49 15.82 3.32 -10.04
CA THR A 49 16.17 2.33 -9.02
C THR A 49 15.58 0.98 -9.39
N TYR A 50 16.44 -0.01 -9.38
CA TYR A 50 16.14 -1.41 -9.57
C TYR A 50 16.46 -2.19 -8.30
N ALA A 51 15.66 -3.22 -8.04
CA ALA A 51 15.82 -4.08 -6.88
C ALA A 51 15.71 -5.55 -7.30
N ALA A 52 16.47 -6.43 -6.65
CA ALA A 52 16.41 -7.85 -6.97
C ALA A 52 14.98 -8.39 -6.71
N ALA A 53 14.49 -9.20 -7.64
CA ALA A 53 13.12 -9.72 -7.60
C ALA A 53 12.83 -10.49 -6.28
N ALA A 54 13.83 -11.20 -5.75
CA ALA A 54 13.73 -11.92 -4.49
C ALA A 54 13.54 -11.00 -3.26
N ASP A 55 14.17 -9.83 -3.26
CA ASP A 55 14.03 -8.85 -2.17
C ASP A 55 12.69 -8.09 -2.28
N VAL A 56 12.30 -7.75 -3.50
CA VAL A 56 11.00 -7.13 -3.79
C VAL A 56 9.86 -8.07 -3.41
N SER A 57 9.95 -9.35 -3.77
CA SER A 57 8.95 -10.35 -3.42
C SER A 57 8.87 -10.55 -1.91
N GLY A 58 10.00 -10.50 -1.19
CA GLY A 58 10.05 -10.56 0.27
C GLY A 58 9.27 -9.43 0.95
N ILE A 59 9.47 -8.17 0.52
CA ILE A 59 8.71 -7.03 1.06
C ILE A 59 7.22 -7.15 0.77
N LEU A 60 6.87 -7.54 -0.45
CA LEU A 60 5.49 -7.60 -0.89
C LEU A 60 4.79 -8.89 -0.42
N GLN A 61 5.50 -9.78 0.28
CA GLN A 61 5.05 -11.13 0.63
C GLN A 61 4.52 -11.89 -0.60
N ALA A 62 5.12 -11.61 -1.76
CA ALA A 62 4.72 -12.14 -3.04
C ALA A 62 5.49 -13.43 -3.36
N ALA A 63 4.88 -14.31 -4.14
CA ALA A 63 5.62 -15.40 -4.76
C ALA A 63 6.35 -14.89 -6.01
N TRP A 64 7.61 -15.28 -6.18
CA TRP A 64 8.39 -14.99 -7.38
C TRP A 64 8.80 -16.30 -8.04
N GLN A 65 8.54 -16.42 -9.34
CA GLN A 65 8.95 -17.55 -10.16
C GLN A 65 9.43 -17.08 -11.53
N VAL A 66 10.27 -17.88 -12.17
CA VAL A 66 10.73 -17.63 -13.54
C VAL A 66 10.39 -18.87 -14.38
N GLU A 67 9.71 -18.64 -15.49
CA GLU A 67 9.34 -19.65 -16.48
C GLU A 67 9.91 -19.22 -17.85
N GLY A 68 10.92 -19.95 -18.33
CA GLY A 68 11.64 -19.58 -19.55
C GLY A 68 12.29 -18.21 -19.43
N ASP A 69 11.87 -17.28 -20.29
CA ASP A 69 12.33 -15.88 -20.30
C ASP A 69 11.32 -14.92 -19.65
N THR A 70 10.37 -15.44 -18.88
CA THR A 70 9.32 -14.67 -18.21
C THR A 70 9.43 -14.83 -16.71
N GLY A 71 9.61 -13.71 -16.00
CA GLY A 71 9.53 -13.67 -14.54
C GLY A 71 8.12 -13.27 -14.11
N VAL A 72 7.55 -13.97 -13.14
CA VAL A 72 6.19 -13.74 -12.63
C VAL A 72 6.22 -13.49 -11.13
N LEU A 73 5.70 -12.33 -10.74
CA LEU A 73 5.45 -11.95 -9.36
C LEU A 73 3.95 -12.07 -9.06
N THR A 74 3.59 -12.97 -8.15
CA THR A 74 2.20 -13.16 -7.70
C THR A 74 2.04 -12.53 -6.32
N LEU A 75 1.29 -11.43 -6.26
CA LEU A 75 1.01 -10.71 -5.01
C LEU A 75 0.04 -11.53 -4.14
N PRO A 76 0.00 -11.35 -2.79
CA PRO A 76 -1.00 -11.96 -1.90
C PRO A 76 -2.45 -11.73 -2.33
N SER A 77 -2.60 -10.64 -3.07
CA SER A 77 -3.77 -10.15 -3.78
C SER A 77 -4.28 -11.05 -4.93
N ASN A 78 -3.57 -12.13 -5.28
CA ASN A 78 -3.70 -12.90 -6.53
C ASN A 78 -3.50 -12.10 -7.83
N ARG A 79 -3.09 -10.84 -7.73
CA ARG A 79 -2.68 -10.04 -8.89
C ARG A 79 -1.32 -10.52 -9.36
N THR A 80 -1.16 -10.65 -10.67
CA THR A 80 0.09 -11.12 -11.29
C THR A 80 0.76 -10.00 -12.06
N LEU A 81 2.06 -9.83 -11.80
CA LEU A 81 2.93 -8.96 -12.58
C LEU A 81 3.94 -9.85 -13.31
N ALA A 82 3.83 -9.95 -14.62
CA ALA A 82 4.78 -10.70 -15.44
C ALA A 82 5.74 -9.76 -16.15
N PHE A 83 6.97 -10.20 -16.36
CA PHE A 83 8.01 -9.44 -17.04
C PHE A 83 8.70 -10.33 -18.04
N LYS A 84 8.77 -9.87 -19.29
CA LYS A 84 9.66 -10.47 -20.28
C LYS A 84 11.08 -10.00 -19.96
N LEU A 85 11.96 -10.94 -19.63
CA LEU A 85 13.29 -10.61 -19.11
C LEU A 85 14.15 -9.93 -20.19
N ASN A 86 14.87 -8.88 -19.79
CA ASN A 86 15.74 -8.10 -20.66
C ASN A 86 15.02 -7.34 -21.80
N THR A 87 13.70 -7.22 -21.73
CA THR A 87 12.92 -6.33 -22.60
C THR A 87 12.18 -5.30 -21.77
N ASP A 88 11.44 -4.41 -22.43
CA ASP A 88 10.58 -3.40 -21.80
C ASP A 88 9.11 -3.82 -21.78
N GLU A 89 8.84 -5.13 -21.82
CA GLU A 89 7.49 -5.67 -21.79
C GLU A 89 7.12 -6.23 -20.42
N ALA A 90 5.92 -5.89 -19.95
CA ALA A 90 5.35 -6.42 -18.73
C ALA A 90 3.86 -6.71 -18.91
N ALA A 91 3.32 -7.62 -18.10
CA ALA A 91 1.89 -7.89 -18.02
C ALA A 91 1.37 -7.59 -16.63
N VAL A 92 0.13 -7.09 -16.60
CA VAL A 92 -0.67 -6.99 -15.37
C VAL A 92 -1.89 -7.86 -15.58
N ASP A 93 -2.07 -8.87 -14.72
CA ASP A 93 -3.18 -9.83 -14.80
C ASP A 93 -3.35 -10.43 -16.21
N GLY A 94 -2.21 -10.82 -16.81
CA GLY A 94 -2.15 -11.43 -18.14
C GLY A 94 -2.20 -10.47 -19.33
N LYS A 95 -2.45 -9.16 -19.12
CA LYS A 95 -2.48 -8.17 -20.20
C LYS A 95 -1.11 -7.53 -20.42
N TRP A 96 -0.44 -7.91 -21.50
CA TRP A 96 0.89 -7.41 -21.88
C TRP A 96 0.88 -5.98 -22.44
N THR A 97 1.92 -5.22 -22.10
CA THR A 97 2.18 -3.87 -22.61
C THR A 97 3.66 -3.52 -22.52
N THR A 98 4.10 -2.56 -23.33
CA THR A 98 5.43 -1.95 -23.17
C THR A 98 5.39 -0.90 -22.06
N ILE A 99 6.34 -0.98 -21.15
CA ILE A 99 6.54 -0.03 -20.05
C ILE A 99 7.83 0.74 -20.27
N GLU A 100 8.02 1.89 -19.61
CA GLU A 100 9.22 2.70 -19.85
C GLU A 100 10.53 1.95 -19.56
N HIS A 101 10.51 1.06 -18.57
CA HIS A 101 11.69 0.37 -18.05
C HIS A 101 11.28 -1.02 -17.56
N GLY A 102 11.62 -2.06 -18.29
CA GLY A 102 11.31 -3.44 -17.93
C GLY A 102 12.33 -4.10 -17.01
N ALA A 103 12.11 -5.39 -16.74
CA ALA A 103 13.01 -6.19 -15.93
C ALA A 103 14.36 -6.40 -16.64
N ARG A 104 15.43 -6.45 -15.86
CA ARG A 104 16.80 -6.68 -16.36
C ARG A 104 17.43 -7.82 -15.58
N GLN A 105 18.15 -8.69 -16.27
CA GLN A 105 18.95 -9.72 -15.66
C GLN A 105 20.40 -9.28 -15.65
N TYR A 106 21.03 -9.33 -14.48
CA TYR A 106 22.42 -8.96 -14.29
C TYR A 106 23.09 -9.95 -13.33
N ASN A 107 24.19 -10.56 -13.76
CA ASN A 107 24.93 -11.58 -13.01
C ASN A 107 24.05 -12.72 -12.44
N GLY A 108 23.08 -13.19 -13.23
CA GLY A 108 22.16 -14.26 -12.81
C GLY A 108 21.02 -13.81 -11.91
N THR A 109 21.01 -12.56 -11.44
CA THR A 109 19.93 -11.98 -10.64
C THR A 109 18.97 -11.19 -11.52
N VAL A 110 17.67 -11.41 -11.34
CA VAL A 110 16.63 -10.59 -11.98
C VAL A 110 16.39 -9.35 -11.13
N TYR A 111 16.49 -8.19 -11.76
CA TYR A 111 16.24 -6.88 -11.19
C TYR A 111 14.96 -6.30 -11.78
N LEU A 112 14.06 -5.88 -10.90
CA LEU A 112 12.78 -5.30 -11.25
C LEU A 112 12.81 -3.77 -11.12
N PRO A 113 12.11 -3.03 -12.00
CA PRO A 113 11.93 -1.59 -11.88
C PRO A 113 11.14 -1.27 -10.60
N LEU A 114 11.83 -0.86 -9.54
CA LEU A 114 11.26 -0.85 -8.19
C LEU A 114 9.98 0.00 -8.12
N ARG A 115 10.02 1.22 -8.65
CA ARG A 115 8.85 2.12 -8.66
C ARG A 115 7.64 1.47 -9.31
N TRP A 116 7.81 0.92 -10.52
CA TRP A 116 6.69 0.36 -11.28
C TRP A 116 6.05 -0.80 -10.51
N VAL A 117 6.84 -1.71 -9.95
CA VAL A 117 6.32 -2.84 -9.15
C VAL A 117 5.56 -2.34 -7.93
N ILE A 118 6.13 -1.38 -7.20
CA ILE A 118 5.54 -0.82 -5.97
C ILE A 118 4.22 -0.11 -6.27
N GLU A 119 4.16 0.67 -7.35
CA GLU A 119 2.92 1.33 -7.79
C GLU A 119 1.85 0.32 -8.24
N GLN A 120 2.23 -0.73 -8.98
CA GLN A 120 1.31 -1.80 -9.37
C GLN A 120 0.80 -2.62 -8.18
N ALA A 121 1.58 -2.66 -7.09
CA ALA A 121 1.18 -3.24 -5.81
C ALA A 121 0.30 -2.29 -4.96
N GLY A 122 -0.02 -1.09 -5.45
CA GLY A 122 -0.86 -0.11 -4.74
C GLY A 122 -0.14 0.64 -3.63
N LEU A 123 1.20 0.66 -3.66
CA LEU A 123 2.05 1.39 -2.74
C LEU A 123 2.59 2.67 -3.41
N SER A 124 3.14 3.58 -2.62
CA SER A 124 3.85 4.77 -3.10
C SER A 124 5.34 4.66 -2.82
N ILE A 125 6.13 5.37 -3.61
CA ILE A 125 7.58 5.40 -3.49
C ILE A 125 8.05 6.85 -3.53
N ARG A 126 8.90 7.24 -2.58
CA ARG A 126 9.43 8.61 -2.44
C ARG A 126 10.94 8.60 -2.46
N TRP A 127 11.55 9.54 -3.17
CA TRP A 127 12.99 9.76 -3.13
C TRP A 127 13.31 10.89 -2.16
N ASN A 128 14.20 10.64 -1.21
CA ASN A 128 14.80 11.65 -0.36
C ASN A 128 16.22 11.95 -0.87
N PRO A 129 16.44 13.09 -1.56
CA PRO A 129 17.74 13.41 -2.14
C PRO A 129 18.80 13.72 -1.07
N SER A 130 18.40 14.22 0.09
CA SER A 130 19.32 14.60 1.18
C SER A 130 19.93 13.38 1.86
N THR A 131 19.13 12.31 2.02
CA THR A 131 19.59 11.05 2.63
C THR A 131 19.89 9.95 1.62
N LYS A 132 19.64 10.20 0.33
CA LYS A 132 19.74 9.21 -0.76
C LYS A 132 18.91 7.95 -0.49
N GLU A 133 17.72 8.16 0.09
CA GLU A 133 16.82 7.08 0.49
C GLU A 133 15.61 7.00 -0.44
N VAL A 134 15.24 5.77 -0.79
CA VAL A 134 13.97 5.44 -1.42
C VAL A 134 13.05 4.90 -0.34
N ASP A 135 12.00 5.63 -0.03
CA ASP A 135 11.00 5.26 0.97
C ASP A 135 9.77 4.68 0.28
N ILE A 136 9.59 3.37 0.42
CA ILE A 136 8.36 2.67 0.05
C ILE A 136 7.37 2.90 1.18
N VAL A 137 6.29 3.57 0.87
CA VAL A 137 5.25 3.85 1.83
C VAL A 137 3.94 3.32 1.31
N LYS A 138 3.08 2.85 2.20
CA LYS A 138 1.66 2.92 1.84
C LYS A 138 1.31 4.39 1.60
N PRO A 139 0.52 4.72 0.58
CA PRO A 139 -0.03 6.06 0.45
C PRO A 139 -0.57 6.40 1.83
N LYS A 140 0.01 7.43 2.47
CA LYS A 140 -0.53 7.96 3.71
C LYS A 140 -1.97 8.27 3.34
N GLY A 141 -2.91 7.55 3.95
CA GLY A 141 -4.29 7.56 3.50
C GLY A 141 -4.68 9.00 3.21
N ASP A 142 -5.20 9.25 2.01
CA ASP A 142 -6.16 10.33 1.89
C ASP A 142 -7.07 10.23 3.11
N ASP A 143 -7.39 11.34 3.76
CA ASP A 143 -8.45 11.38 4.77
C ASP A 143 -9.79 10.82 4.21
N ASP A 144 -9.86 10.55 2.90
CA ASP A 144 -10.94 9.89 2.18
C ASP A 144 -10.88 8.34 2.10
N ALA A 145 -9.79 7.68 2.50
CA ALA A 145 -9.68 6.22 2.38
C ALA A 145 -10.68 5.50 3.29
N PHE A 146 -11.02 6.09 4.43
CA PHE A 146 -12.14 5.68 5.27
C PHE A 146 -12.87 6.91 5.80
N LYS A 147 -14.07 7.15 5.29
CA LYS A 147 -14.84 8.37 5.56
C LYS A 147 -16.15 8.05 6.24
N VAL A 148 -16.39 8.65 7.40
CA VAL A 148 -17.72 8.64 8.04
C VAL A 148 -18.68 9.45 7.17
N LEU A 149 -19.86 8.89 6.89
CA LEU A 149 -20.85 9.48 6.00
C LEU A 149 -22.08 9.93 6.77
N GLU A 150 -22.65 11.03 6.32
CA GLU A 150 -24.02 11.42 6.68
C GLU A 150 -25.03 10.70 5.80
N ASN A 151 -26.21 10.43 6.36
CA ASN A 151 -27.30 9.72 5.67
C ASN A 151 -27.75 10.42 4.37
N ALA A 152 -27.56 11.74 4.25
CA ALA A 152 -27.89 12.51 3.06
C ALA A 152 -27.07 12.12 1.82
N LEU A 153 -25.86 11.60 2.00
CA LEU A 153 -24.91 11.26 0.92
C LEU A 153 -25.08 9.84 0.37
N LEU A 154 -26.08 9.12 0.85
CA LEU A 154 -26.33 7.72 0.50
C LEU A 154 -27.29 7.59 -0.68
N SER A 155 -27.03 6.62 -1.55
CA SER A 155 -27.98 6.18 -2.57
C SER A 155 -29.24 5.57 -1.94
N ALA A 156 -30.30 5.40 -2.72
CA ALA A 156 -31.52 4.74 -2.24
C ALA A 156 -31.26 3.30 -1.78
N GLU A 157 -30.41 2.56 -2.49
CA GLU A 157 -30.00 1.19 -2.14
C GLU A 157 -29.22 1.16 -0.82
N GLU A 158 -28.26 2.07 -0.66
CA GLU A 158 -27.46 2.18 0.57
C GLU A 158 -28.34 2.53 1.79
N LYS A 159 -29.32 3.43 1.61
CA LYS A 159 -30.29 3.75 2.66
C LYS A 159 -31.12 2.54 3.06
N ALA A 160 -31.60 1.77 2.09
CA ALA A 160 -32.37 0.54 2.36
C ALA A 160 -31.51 -0.48 3.12
N PHE A 161 -30.25 -0.65 2.74
CA PHE A 161 -29.30 -1.51 3.44
C PHE A 161 -29.09 -1.06 4.89
N VAL A 162 -28.87 0.24 5.13
CA VAL A 162 -28.74 0.79 6.49
C VAL A 162 -29.97 0.48 7.33
N GLN A 163 -31.18 0.71 6.81
CA GLN A 163 -32.42 0.41 7.55
C GLN A 163 -32.53 -1.06 7.92
N LYS A 164 -32.10 -1.97 7.03
CA LYS A 164 -32.12 -3.42 7.26
C LYS A 164 -31.18 -3.85 8.40
N VAL A 165 -30.01 -3.21 8.54
CA VAL A 165 -28.93 -3.69 9.42
C VAL A 165 -28.71 -2.85 10.68
N LYS A 166 -29.23 -1.62 10.76
CA LYS A 166 -28.95 -0.68 11.87
C LYS A 166 -29.31 -1.21 13.27
N GLU A 167 -30.24 -2.16 13.36
CA GLU A 167 -30.70 -2.75 14.63
C GLU A 167 -29.90 -4.00 15.01
N GLN A 168 -29.18 -4.59 14.05
CA GLN A 168 -28.41 -5.81 14.23
C GLN A 168 -27.00 -5.45 14.70
N ARG A 169 -26.65 -5.77 15.94
CA ARG A 169 -25.30 -5.50 16.48
C ARG A 169 -24.25 -6.16 15.59
N GLY A 170 -23.28 -5.37 15.11
CA GLY A 170 -22.23 -5.88 14.25
C GLY A 170 -21.67 -4.85 13.28
N VAL A 171 -20.72 -5.31 12.46
CA VAL A 171 -20.21 -4.57 11.30
C VAL A 171 -20.79 -5.22 10.05
N HIS A 172 -21.54 -4.44 9.27
CA HIS A 172 -22.21 -4.87 8.05
C HIS A 172 -21.61 -4.17 6.85
N LYS A 173 -21.62 -4.83 5.68
CA LYS A 173 -20.98 -4.31 4.46
C LYS A 173 -21.88 -4.45 3.24
N LEU A 174 -21.90 -3.41 2.41
CA LEU A 174 -22.46 -3.41 1.05
C LEU A 174 -21.46 -2.71 0.12
N GLY A 175 -20.78 -3.46 -0.75
CA GLY A 175 -19.74 -2.91 -1.62
C GLY A 175 -18.64 -2.21 -0.82
N SER A 176 -18.52 -0.89 -0.96
CA SER A 176 -17.56 -0.05 -0.20
C SER A 176 -18.14 0.57 1.07
N LEU A 177 -19.45 0.43 1.31
CA LEU A 177 -20.16 0.96 2.47
C LEU A 177 -20.07 0.00 3.66
N TYR A 178 -19.79 0.55 4.84
CA TYR A 178 -19.81 -0.12 6.13
C TYR A 178 -20.85 0.52 7.04
N VAL A 179 -21.63 -0.31 7.73
CA VAL A 179 -22.56 0.10 8.79
C VAL A 179 -22.13 -0.60 10.07
N ILE A 180 -21.70 0.19 11.05
CA ILE A 180 -21.27 -0.28 12.37
C ILE A 180 -22.42 -0.02 13.31
N ALA A 181 -23.13 -1.06 13.72
CA ALA A 181 -24.34 -0.96 14.52
C ALA A 181 -24.08 -1.47 15.94
N LEU A 182 -24.43 -0.64 16.94
CA LEU A 182 -24.33 -1.01 18.35
C LEU A 182 -25.42 -2.02 18.76
N GLY A 183 -26.51 -2.07 18.00
CA GLY A 183 -27.75 -2.75 18.37
C GLY A 183 -28.60 -1.92 19.32
N GLN A 184 -29.47 -2.59 20.06
CA GLN A 184 -30.39 -1.96 21.01
C GLN A 184 -29.63 -1.22 22.13
N ALA A 185 -29.97 0.05 22.37
CA ALA A 185 -29.47 0.84 23.48
C ALA A 185 -30.61 1.45 24.32
N PRO A 186 -30.45 1.60 25.65
CA PRO A 186 -31.53 2.05 26.53
C PRO A 186 -32.01 3.49 26.31
N ASN A 187 -31.13 4.34 25.77
CA ASN A 187 -31.42 5.76 25.57
C ASN A 187 -30.51 6.36 24.48
N PRO A 188 -30.79 7.60 24.02
CA PRO A 188 -30.00 8.27 22.98
C PRO A 188 -28.57 8.69 23.38
N GLY A 189 -28.17 8.55 24.64
CA GLY A 189 -26.82 8.90 25.11
C GLY A 189 -25.75 7.87 24.71
N TYR A 190 -26.15 6.70 24.23
CA TYR A 190 -25.23 5.71 23.69
C TYR A 190 -24.94 5.98 22.22
N GLY A 191 -23.71 5.71 21.80
CA GLY A 191 -23.28 5.99 20.43
C GLY A 191 -22.02 5.28 20.02
N LEU A 192 -21.55 5.63 18.83
CA LEU A 192 -20.32 5.15 18.23
C LEU A 192 -19.55 6.33 17.65
N LYS A 193 -18.23 6.32 17.82
CA LYS A 193 -17.33 7.34 17.25
C LYS A 193 -16.07 6.69 16.72
N VAL A 194 -15.73 6.96 15.46
CA VAL A 194 -14.39 6.63 14.94
C VAL A 194 -13.38 7.58 15.57
N THR A 195 -12.33 7.02 16.15
CA THR A 195 -11.30 7.76 16.91
C THR A 195 -9.97 7.83 16.17
N GLY A 196 -9.75 6.95 15.21
CA GLY A 196 -8.55 6.94 14.39
C GLY A 196 -8.49 5.73 13.47
N THR A 197 -7.52 5.76 12.57
CA THR A 197 -7.20 4.66 11.67
C THR A 197 -5.69 4.39 11.70
N GLU A 198 -5.31 3.15 11.48
CA GLU A 198 -3.91 2.72 11.39
C GLU A 198 -3.74 1.78 10.20
N TRP A 199 -2.73 2.06 9.37
CA TRP A 199 -2.43 1.26 8.19
C TRP A 199 -1.35 0.23 8.49
N SER A 200 -1.58 -1.02 8.09
CA SER A 200 -0.53 -2.04 7.91
C SER A 200 -0.48 -2.48 6.45
N LEU A 201 0.54 -3.27 6.05
CA LEU A 201 0.73 -3.71 4.65
C LEU A 201 -0.47 -4.46 4.03
N GLU A 202 -1.35 -5.07 4.82
CA GLU A 202 -2.49 -5.87 4.32
C GLU A 202 -3.85 -5.45 4.91
N GLN A 203 -3.85 -4.54 5.89
CA GLN A 203 -5.07 -4.16 6.60
C GLN A 203 -5.14 -2.66 6.90
N LEU A 204 -6.35 -2.12 6.85
CA LEU A 204 -6.70 -0.86 7.49
C LEU A 204 -7.38 -1.18 8.81
N LYS A 205 -6.78 -0.78 9.93
CA LYS A 205 -7.40 -0.85 11.25
C LYS A 205 -8.19 0.42 11.48
N VAL A 206 -9.45 0.29 11.90
CA VAL A 206 -10.34 1.40 12.27
C VAL A 206 -10.69 1.26 13.75
N TYR A 207 -10.36 2.28 14.53
CA TYR A 207 -10.64 2.31 15.97
C TYR A 207 -11.97 3.01 16.25
N VAL A 208 -12.92 2.26 16.79
CA VAL A 208 -14.28 2.73 17.08
C VAL A 208 -14.49 2.72 18.59
N LYS A 209 -14.89 3.86 19.14
CA LYS A 209 -15.28 4.00 20.54
C LYS A 209 -16.79 3.88 20.69
N GLN A 210 -17.24 3.02 21.60
CA GLN A 210 -18.62 3.02 22.09
C GLN A 210 -18.78 4.13 23.11
N THR A 211 -19.63 5.12 22.84
CA THR A 211 -19.88 6.23 23.75
C THR A 211 -21.01 5.87 24.71
N LYS A 212 -20.88 6.33 25.96
CA LYS A 212 -21.89 6.18 27.02
C LYS A 212 -22.58 7.54 27.27
N PRO A 213 -23.78 7.53 27.87
CA PRO A 213 -24.45 8.76 28.30
C PRO A 213 -23.56 9.62 29.19
N ASP A 214 -23.61 10.93 29.00
CA ASP A 214 -22.87 11.92 29.78
C ASP A 214 -23.32 11.83 31.26
N PRO A 215 -22.38 11.70 32.22
CA PRO A 215 -22.73 11.68 33.64
C PRO A 215 -23.53 12.93 34.05
N GLY A 216 -24.68 12.73 34.71
CA GLY A 216 -25.52 13.82 35.21
C GLY A 216 -26.48 14.45 34.18
N ARG A 217 -26.39 14.08 32.90
CA ARG A 217 -27.36 14.52 31.88
C ARG A 217 -28.59 13.62 31.90
N ILE A 218 -29.77 14.23 31.86
CA ILE A 218 -31.04 13.48 31.76
C ILE A 218 -31.27 13.08 30.30
N TYR A 219 -31.54 11.80 30.08
CA TYR A 219 -31.89 11.23 28.78
C TYR A 219 -33.30 10.64 28.82
N ALA A 220 -34.01 10.72 27.70
CA ALA A 220 -35.29 10.05 27.54
C ALA A 220 -35.10 8.52 27.62
N GLN A 221 -36.01 7.85 28.32
CA GLN A 221 -36.03 6.39 28.48
C GLN A 221 -36.71 5.75 27.26
N VAL A 222 -36.01 5.78 26.11
CA VAL A 222 -36.49 5.22 24.86
C VAL A 222 -35.40 4.38 24.22
N ILE A 223 -35.79 3.19 23.78
CA ILE A 223 -34.89 2.30 23.07
C ILE A 223 -34.41 2.97 21.78
N THR A 224 -33.09 2.99 21.57
CA THR A 224 -32.46 3.50 20.36
C THR A 224 -31.61 2.43 19.69
N TYR A 225 -31.19 2.71 18.45
CA TYR A 225 -30.29 1.85 17.67
C TYR A 225 -29.14 2.69 17.13
N PRO A 226 -28.09 2.96 17.93
CA PRO A 226 -26.97 3.77 17.48
C PRO A 226 -26.16 3.04 16.42
N TYR A 227 -25.85 3.74 15.32
CA TYR A 227 -25.01 3.23 14.24
C TYR A 227 -24.12 4.32 13.67
N LEU A 228 -23.04 3.90 13.01
CA LEU A 228 -22.17 4.76 12.23
C LEU A 228 -22.10 4.22 10.80
N ILE A 229 -22.13 5.12 9.82
CA ILE A 229 -22.00 4.78 8.40
C ILE A 229 -20.65 5.29 7.92
N ALA A 230 -19.93 4.46 7.19
CA ALA A 230 -18.67 4.86 6.58
C ALA A 230 -18.50 4.25 5.20
N ARG A 231 -17.65 4.86 4.38
CA ARG A 231 -17.21 4.32 3.10
C ARG A 231 -15.71 4.14 3.10
N ALA A 232 -15.26 2.98 2.66
CA ALA A 232 -13.84 2.68 2.53
C ALA A 232 -13.44 2.60 1.05
N LYS A 233 -12.52 3.48 0.64
CA LYS A 233 -11.86 3.43 -0.67
C LYS A 233 -10.48 2.81 -0.46
N LEU A 234 -10.42 1.49 -0.63
CA LEU A 234 -9.23 0.73 -0.30
C LEU A 234 -8.47 0.33 -1.56
N PRO A 235 -7.14 0.24 -1.51
CA PRO A 235 -6.37 -0.47 -2.53
C PRO A 235 -6.90 -1.91 -2.71
N PRO A 236 -6.70 -2.51 -3.89
CA PRO A 236 -7.06 -3.91 -4.12
C PRO A 236 -6.52 -4.82 -3.01
N ASN A 237 -7.36 -5.77 -2.56
CA ASN A 237 -7.00 -6.81 -1.58
C ASN A 237 -6.54 -6.30 -0.20
N THR A 238 -6.87 -5.05 0.15
CA THR A 238 -6.78 -4.55 1.53
C THR A 238 -8.05 -4.91 2.29
N THR A 239 -7.90 -5.42 3.51
CA THR A 239 -9.03 -5.67 4.42
C THR A 239 -9.23 -4.50 5.39
N VAL A 240 -10.46 -4.27 5.83
CA VAL A 240 -10.74 -3.36 6.96
C VAL A 240 -11.02 -4.19 8.19
N GLN A 241 -10.33 -3.91 9.27
CA GLN A 241 -10.59 -4.50 10.57
C GLN A 241 -11.00 -3.42 11.56
N PHE A 242 -12.04 -3.71 12.34
CA PHE A 242 -12.58 -2.78 13.32
C PHE A 242 -12.16 -3.22 14.70
N TYR A 243 -11.64 -2.27 15.48
CA TYR A 243 -11.18 -2.49 16.84
C TYR A 243 -11.91 -1.54 17.78
N ASP A 244 -12.17 -2.00 18.99
CA ASP A 244 -12.60 -1.11 20.05
C ASP A 244 -11.44 -0.15 20.40
N ALA A 245 -11.75 1.15 20.42
CA ALA A 245 -10.74 2.19 20.56
C ALA A 245 -10.02 2.17 21.91
N ASP A 246 -10.72 1.73 22.97
CA ASP A 246 -10.22 1.74 24.34
C ASP A 246 -9.43 0.45 24.62
N THR A 247 -9.96 -0.72 24.23
CA THR A 247 -9.33 -2.02 24.50
C THR A 247 -8.34 -2.50 23.44
N LYS A 248 -8.36 -1.91 22.24
CA LYS A 248 -7.59 -2.34 21.06
C LYS A 248 -7.88 -3.78 20.60
N GLN A 249 -8.94 -4.41 21.11
CA GLN A 249 -9.39 -5.74 20.70
C GLN A 249 -10.39 -5.64 19.53
N PRO A 250 -10.60 -6.72 18.75
CA PRO A 250 -11.59 -6.73 17.68
C PRO A 250 -12.97 -6.26 18.17
N LEU A 251 -13.57 -5.33 17.43
CA LEU A 251 -14.84 -4.73 17.78
C LEU A 251 -15.94 -5.80 17.77
N PHE A 252 -16.78 -5.81 18.81
CA PHE A 252 -17.87 -6.78 19.00
C PHE A 252 -17.46 -8.24 19.15
N GLN A 253 -16.18 -8.54 19.40
CA GLN A 253 -15.79 -9.89 19.78
C GLN A 253 -16.48 -10.26 21.10
N GLN A 254 -17.20 -11.40 21.11
CA GLN A 254 -17.81 -11.90 22.33
C GLN A 254 -16.70 -12.17 23.35
N GLN A 255 -16.73 -11.49 24.50
CA GLN A 255 -15.97 -11.95 25.65
C GLN A 255 -16.49 -13.36 25.97
N LYS A 256 -15.67 -14.40 25.75
CA LYS A 256 -15.93 -15.69 26.36
C LYS A 256 -15.94 -15.44 27.86
N ASN A 257 -17.14 -15.36 28.44
CA ASN A 257 -17.30 -15.33 29.88
C ASN A 257 -16.56 -16.54 30.45
N SER A 258 -15.55 -16.29 31.26
CA SER A 258 -15.02 -17.26 32.21
C SER A 258 -16.22 -17.76 33.01
N GLN A 259 -16.67 -18.99 32.74
CA GLN A 259 -17.60 -19.66 33.63
C GLN A 259 -16.94 -19.75 35.01
N PRO A 260 -17.54 -19.22 36.09
CA PRO A 260 -17.10 -19.58 37.41
C PRO A 260 -17.43 -21.06 37.57
N GLY A 261 -16.38 -21.87 37.79
CA GLY A 261 -16.51 -23.30 38.03
C GLY A 261 -17.57 -23.57 39.10
N ARG A 262 -18.49 -24.44 38.76
CA ARG A 262 -19.29 -25.20 39.72
C ARG A 262 -18.92 -26.67 39.55
#